data_AF-A0AA96W0P0-F1
#
_entry.id   AF-A0AA96W0P0-F1
#
_cell.length_a   1.000
_cell.length_b   1.000
_cell.length_c   1.000
_cell.angle_alpha   90.00
_cell.angle_beta   90.00
_cell.angle_gamma   90.00
#
_symmetry.space_group_name_H-M   'P 1'
#
loop_
_entity.id
_entity.type
_entity.pdbx_description
1 polymer ?
#
loop_
_entity_poly.entity_id
_entity_poly.type
_entity_poly.pdbx_seq_one_letter_code
_entity_poly.pdbx_strand_id
1 'polypeptide(L)'
;MPEAAAKKRGRGALVEFDRRVQIRVDRLEKEQRKRGFGSGYLVGPRLVLTAAHVLDHADPDADNPVTVSLPDTGEKQFPAVVRWQRKDATVDAALIEIADGHGWQAPQSLSDLLTRPPQRYGLIIGTRPHPVTASGFPRLQKDTTDGRRLDEQFAGRIAPGTGSLAGRYELTSTTPTPATETPSGVSRWAGMSGAAVLTDDGYGSDLLCGVMRCDRQADAGTRLTATPAARLLDDDAFRTLVTEHTGWEPVLEPVEPAALLTPAAVDRNLRSPAALLRADAEAVAFHGRESELADLHAWCENGPPAIQVRVLTGPGGQGKTRLARRLTDTLGWRGWVTGHLSPDLTDDPTPDAAPPDFTTLTTSLPLLLVVDYAETRPRLLRRLLTHLHRSRHRVRVLLLARSDGQWRTGSLQAVANVRDLLEEAPVIPSPRSSPPARPPRTGATPSTAPPMTSPSCCRCFPICPHTSGHPWPTRSGPPQTCTTTATTTSSPCR
;
A
#
# COMPACT_ATOMS: atom_id res chain seq x y z
N MET A 1 51.33 -1.26 15.23
CA MET A 1 50.01 -1.94 15.31
C MET A 1 48.96 -0.98 14.76
N PRO A 2 48.27 -1.27 13.65
CA PRO A 2 47.33 -0.32 13.08
C PRO A 2 45.92 -0.53 13.64
N GLU A 3 45.42 0.52 14.28
CA GLU A 3 44.13 1.19 14.08
C GLU A 3 42.97 0.38 13.45
N ALA A 4 42.01 -0.02 14.28
CA ALA A 4 40.72 -0.55 13.86
C ALA A 4 39.63 0.52 14.03
N ALA A 5 39.52 1.43 13.06
CA ALA A 5 38.39 2.33 12.93
C ALA A 5 37.14 1.53 12.50
N ALA A 6 36.15 1.44 13.39
CA ALA A 6 34.85 0.86 13.11
C ALA A 6 34.12 1.71 12.05
N LYS A 7 34.15 1.23 10.81
CA LYS A 7 33.44 1.83 9.66
C LYS A 7 31.93 1.66 9.89
N LYS A 8 31.27 2.71 10.41
CA LYS A 8 29.81 2.90 10.33
C LYS A 8 29.41 2.81 8.86
N ARG A 9 28.97 1.64 8.39
CA ARG A 9 28.24 1.53 7.13
C ARG A 9 26.87 2.14 7.36
N GLY A 10 26.69 3.38 6.90
CA GLY A 10 25.36 3.93 6.73
C GLY A 10 24.56 2.98 5.83
N ARG A 11 23.44 2.47 6.33
CA ARG A 11 22.39 1.91 5.48
C ARG A 11 21.85 3.10 4.68
N GLY A 12 22.40 3.33 3.49
CA GLY A 12 21.72 4.17 2.51
C GLY A 12 20.36 3.55 2.21
N ALA A 13 19.33 4.39 2.08
CA ALA A 13 18.02 3.97 1.60
C ALA A 13 18.21 3.11 0.34
N LEU A 14 17.75 1.85 0.40
CA LEU A 14 17.80 0.93 -0.72
C LEU A 14 16.64 1.32 -1.64
N VAL A 15 16.88 2.27 -2.54
CA VAL A 15 15.97 2.45 -3.67
C VAL A 15 15.99 1.14 -4.45
N GLU A 16 14.83 0.49 -4.61
CA GLU A 16 14.72 -0.78 -5.31
C GLU A 16 14.85 -0.58 -6.83
N PHE A 17 16.10 -0.47 -7.27
CA PHE A 17 16.45 -0.23 -8.66
C PHE A 17 16.16 -1.42 -9.59
N ASP A 18 15.97 -2.63 -9.04
CA ASP A 18 15.74 -3.87 -9.79
C ASP A 18 14.31 -4.00 -10.35
N ARG A 19 13.39 -3.14 -9.93
CA ARG A 19 11.98 -3.12 -10.39
C ARG A 19 11.72 -2.24 -11.61
N ARG A 20 12.75 -1.55 -12.13
CA ARG A 20 12.64 -0.60 -13.24
C ARG A 20 12.71 -1.33 -14.57
N VAL A 21 11.80 -1.02 -15.49
CA VAL A 21 11.76 -1.63 -16.82
C VAL A 21 11.57 -0.60 -17.92
N GLN A 22 12.05 -0.93 -19.12
CA GLN A 22 11.77 -0.16 -20.33
C GLN A 22 10.54 -0.74 -21.02
N ILE A 23 9.70 0.14 -21.55
CA ILE A 23 8.52 -0.24 -22.31
C ILE A 23 8.70 0.25 -23.75
N ARG A 24 8.54 -0.68 -24.70
CA ARG A 24 8.52 -0.39 -26.13
C ARG A 24 7.15 -0.74 -26.67
N VAL A 25 6.69 0.08 -27.61
CA VAL A 25 5.39 -0.09 -28.25
C VAL A 25 5.59 0.08 -29.75
N ASP A 26 5.21 -0.92 -30.54
CA ASP A 26 5.13 -0.76 -31.98
C ASP A 26 3.84 -0.01 -32.28
N ARG A 27 3.95 1.17 -32.89
CA ARG A 27 2.85 2.09 -33.12
C ARG A 27 2.51 2.20 -34.59
N LEU A 28 1.23 2.34 -34.89
CA LEU A 28 0.72 2.69 -36.21
C LEU A 28 0.04 4.07 -36.15
N GLU A 29 0.72 5.09 -36.66
CA GLU A 29 0.23 6.48 -36.71
C GLU A 29 0.20 6.97 -38.16
N LYS A 30 -0.97 7.34 -38.67
CA LYS A 30 -1.13 7.83 -40.06
C LYS A 30 -0.48 6.89 -41.09
N GLU A 31 -0.73 5.59 -40.95
CA GLU A 31 -0.17 4.51 -41.80
C GLU A 31 1.36 4.37 -41.74
N GLN A 32 2.03 5.04 -40.80
CA GLN A 32 3.47 4.91 -40.58
C GLN A 32 3.75 4.13 -39.29
N ARG A 33 4.58 3.09 -39.41
CA ARG A 33 5.09 2.36 -38.26
C ARG A 33 6.17 3.15 -37.54
N LYS A 34 6.00 3.34 -36.24
CA LYS A 34 6.95 4.04 -35.36
C LYS A 34 7.15 3.25 -34.08
N ARG A 35 8.26 3.48 -33.38
CA ARG A 35 8.50 2.92 -32.05
C ARG A 35 8.19 3.94 -30.96
N GLY A 36 7.21 3.63 -30.14
CA GLY A 36 6.97 4.26 -28.85
C GLY A 36 7.97 3.75 -27.81
N PHE A 37 8.25 4.60 -26.82
CA PHE A 37 9.17 4.27 -25.73
C PHE A 37 8.75 4.98 -24.45
N GLY A 38 8.78 4.26 -23.33
CA GLY A 38 8.50 4.79 -22.00
C GLY A 38 9.21 3.99 -20.91
N SER A 39 8.98 4.40 -19.66
CA SER A 39 9.45 3.71 -18.47
C SER A 39 8.30 2.93 -17.83
N GLY A 40 8.62 1.90 -17.07
CA GLY A 40 7.67 1.18 -16.24
C GLY A 40 8.29 0.75 -14.93
N TYR A 41 7.43 0.37 -13.99
CA TYR A 41 7.83 -0.09 -12.67
C TYR A 41 7.06 -1.35 -12.29
N LEU A 42 7.77 -2.39 -11.86
CA LEU A 42 7.17 -3.65 -11.42
C LEU A 42 6.52 -3.47 -10.04
N VAL A 43 5.19 -3.60 -9.99
CA VAL A 43 4.40 -3.63 -8.74
C VAL A 43 4.05 -5.05 -8.31
N GLY A 44 4.28 -6.03 -9.19
CA GLY A 44 4.21 -7.46 -8.92
C GLY A 44 5.13 -8.23 -9.87
N PRO A 45 5.28 -9.56 -9.72
CA PRO A 45 6.34 -10.35 -10.36
C PRO A 45 6.36 -10.23 -11.88
N ARG A 46 5.19 -10.03 -12.49
CA ARG A 46 4.98 -9.85 -13.93
C ARG A 46 4.09 -8.65 -14.25
N LEU A 47 3.75 -7.85 -13.23
CA LEU A 47 2.80 -6.75 -13.35
C LEU A 47 3.55 -5.42 -13.32
N VAL A 48 3.51 -4.70 -14.45
CA VAL A 48 4.24 -3.45 -14.66
C VAL A 48 3.24 -2.29 -14.71
N LEU A 49 3.50 -1.27 -13.90
CA LEU A 49 2.81 0.01 -13.90
C LEU A 49 3.53 0.99 -14.84
N THR A 50 2.77 1.68 -15.69
CA THR A 50 3.27 2.71 -16.61
C THR A 50 2.22 3.80 -16.86
N ALA A 51 2.56 4.82 -17.64
CA ALA A 51 1.62 5.84 -18.10
C ALA A 51 0.82 5.33 -19.31
N ALA A 52 -0.50 5.57 -19.33
CA ALA A 52 -1.37 5.02 -20.37
C ALA A 52 -1.00 5.53 -21.78
N HIS A 53 -0.62 6.81 -21.92
CA HIS A 53 -0.23 7.36 -23.22
C HIS A 53 1.05 6.75 -23.82
N VAL A 54 1.86 6.03 -23.02
CA VAL A 54 3.00 5.26 -23.56
C VAL A 54 2.50 4.19 -24.54
N LEU A 55 1.31 3.63 -24.26
CA LEU A 55 0.65 2.57 -25.00
C LEU A 55 -0.24 3.07 -26.15
N ASP A 56 -0.34 4.40 -26.35
CA ASP A 56 -1.15 4.96 -27.44
C ASP A 56 -0.70 4.45 -28.80
N HIS A 57 -1.68 4.28 -29.70
CA HIS A 57 -1.48 3.89 -31.10
C HIS A 57 -0.76 2.55 -31.29
N ALA A 58 -0.80 1.65 -30.30
CA ALA A 58 -0.29 0.29 -30.44
C ALA A 58 -0.85 -0.37 -31.71
N ASP A 59 0.05 -0.88 -32.56
CA ASP A 59 -0.28 -1.51 -33.84
C ASP A 59 -1.06 -2.81 -33.58
N PRO A 60 -2.36 -2.88 -33.92
CA PRO A 60 -3.17 -4.07 -33.64
C PRO A 60 -2.72 -5.28 -34.47
N ASP A 61 -1.99 -5.06 -35.56
CA ASP A 61 -1.52 -6.11 -36.47
C ASP A 61 -0.10 -6.61 -36.11
N ALA A 62 0.55 -6.02 -35.09
CA ALA A 62 1.82 -6.50 -34.60
C ALA A 62 1.64 -7.73 -33.70
N ASP A 63 2.48 -8.76 -33.86
CA ASP A 63 2.42 -9.98 -33.05
C ASP A 63 2.57 -9.68 -31.54
N ASN A 64 3.45 -8.74 -31.20
CA ASN A 64 3.74 -8.32 -29.83
C ASN A 64 3.80 -6.78 -29.76
N PRO A 65 2.64 -6.10 -29.75
CA PRO A 65 2.58 -4.65 -29.89
C PRO A 65 3.20 -3.90 -28.71
N VAL A 66 3.29 -4.57 -27.55
CA VAL A 66 3.91 -4.04 -26.33
C VAL A 66 4.95 -5.02 -25.85
N THR A 67 6.16 -4.53 -25.61
CA THR A 67 7.25 -5.32 -25.03
C THR A 67 7.92 -4.61 -23.86
N VAL A 68 8.41 -5.43 -22.93
CA VAL A 68 9.10 -5.01 -21.72
C VAL A 68 10.53 -5.53 -21.76
N SER A 69 11.51 -4.74 -21.32
CA SER A 69 12.89 -5.20 -21.15
C SER A 69 13.50 -4.69 -19.85
N LEU A 70 14.33 -5.52 -19.22
CA LEU A 70 15.18 -5.10 -18.11
C LEU A 70 16.44 -4.40 -18.65
N PRO A 71 16.91 -3.33 -17.99
CA PRO A 71 18.05 -2.53 -18.47
C PRO A 71 19.33 -3.35 -18.66
N ASP A 72 19.55 -4.38 -17.84
CA ASP A 72 20.84 -5.11 -17.77
C ASP A 72 20.83 -6.48 -18.48
N THR A 73 19.75 -6.85 -19.17
CA THR A 73 19.58 -8.21 -19.74
C THR A 73 19.88 -8.32 -21.24
N GLY A 74 20.70 -7.41 -21.78
CA GLY A 74 21.12 -7.48 -23.18
C GLY A 74 19.98 -7.28 -24.18
N GLU A 75 19.03 -6.39 -23.87
CA GLU A 75 17.88 -6.02 -24.70
C GLU A 75 16.85 -7.12 -24.96
N LYS A 76 16.84 -8.23 -24.19
CA LYS A 76 15.78 -9.23 -24.33
C LYS A 76 14.42 -8.56 -24.10
N GLN A 77 13.56 -8.65 -25.12
CA GLN A 77 12.21 -8.09 -25.09
C GLN A 77 11.23 -9.21 -24.76
N PHE A 78 10.39 -8.95 -23.76
CA PHE A 78 9.36 -9.86 -23.32
C PHE A 78 8.01 -9.29 -23.73
N PRO A 79 7.16 -10.07 -24.41
CA PRO A 79 5.85 -9.59 -24.81
C PRO A 79 4.98 -9.33 -23.58
N ALA A 80 4.12 -8.31 -23.65
CA ALA A 80 3.25 -7.92 -22.57
C ALA A 80 1.86 -7.56 -23.08
N VAL A 81 0.85 -7.75 -22.24
CA VAL A 81 -0.55 -7.48 -22.53
C VAL A 81 -1.09 -6.42 -21.59
N VAL A 82 -1.93 -5.51 -22.10
CA VAL A 82 -2.60 -4.51 -21.27
C VAL A 82 -3.71 -5.20 -20.48
N ARG A 83 -3.67 -5.10 -19.16
CA ARG A 83 -4.67 -5.71 -18.25
C ARG A 83 -5.61 -4.68 -17.64
N TRP A 84 -5.10 -3.47 -17.42
CA TRP A 84 -5.88 -2.32 -16.99
C TRP A 84 -5.30 -1.04 -17.61
N GLN A 85 -6.18 -0.12 -17.98
CA GLN A 85 -5.79 1.18 -18.53
C GLN A 85 -6.85 2.21 -18.18
N ARG A 86 -6.40 3.35 -17.68
CA ARG A 86 -7.26 4.52 -17.46
C ARG A 86 -6.56 5.77 -17.95
N LYS A 87 -7.20 6.47 -18.88
CA LYS A 87 -6.70 7.69 -19.48
C LYS A 87 -7.83 8.73 -19.57
N ASP A 88 -7.87 9.62 -18.60
CA ASP A 88 -8.81 10.73 -18.49
C ASP A 88 -8.08 12.02 -18.06
N ALA A 89 -8.82 13.07 -17.70
CA ALA A 89 -8.24 14.35 -17.30
C ALA A 89 -7.34 14.26 -16.05
N THR A 90 -7.60 13.28 -15.18
CA THR A 90 -6.98 13.11 -13.86
C THR A 90 -6.02 11.93 -13.80
N VAL A 91 -6.28 10.86 -14.55
CA VAL A 91 -5.51 9.61 -14.54
C VAL A 91 -4.95 9.33 -15.92
N ASP A 92 -3.67 8.97 -15.97
CA ASP A 92 -2.98 8.52 -17.17
C ASP A 92 -2.02 7.41 -16.79
N ALA A 93 -2.58 6.22 -16.60
CA ALA A 93 -1.85 5.06 -16.10
C ALA A 93 -2.40 3.76 -16.68
N ALA A 94 -1.52 2.76 -16.78
CA ALA A 94 -1.87 1.42 -17.22
C ALA A 94 -1.07 0.37 -16.44
N LEU A 95 -1.68 -0.81 -16.29
CA LEU A 95 -1.03 -2.02 -15.82
C LEU A 95 -0.92 -2.97 -17.01
N ILE A 96 0.32 -3.36 -17.31
CA ILE A 96 0.63 -4.37 -18.32
C ILE A 96 1.19 -5.60 -17.64
N GLU A 97 0.82 -6.77 -18.14
CA GLU A 97 1.28 -8.05 -17.65
C GLU A 97 2.25 -8.65 -18.67
N ILE A 98 3.47 -8.95 -18.21
CA ILE A 98 4.47 -9.66 -19.01
C ILE A 98 3.98 -11.08 -19.24
N ALA A 99 3.96 -11.55 -20.48
CA ALA A 99 3.46 -12.88 -20.84
C ALA A 99 4.32 -14.02 -20.28
N ASP A 100 3.68 -15.17 -20.03
CA ASP A 100 4.35 -16.34 -19.46
C ASP A 100 5.11 -17.13 -20.53
N GLY A 101 6.00 -18.03 -20.11
CA GLY A 101 6.65 -18.98 -21.01
C GLY A 101 7.78 -18.39 -21.86
N HIS A 102 8.07 -17.10 -21.75
CA HIS A 102 9.16 -16.43 -22.48
C HIS A 102 10.48 -16.34 -21.67
N GLY A 103 10.55 -17.05 -20.54
CA GLY A 103 11.73 -17.08 -19.66
C GLY A 103 11.96 -15.77 -18.90
N TRP A 104 10.88 -15.04 -18.57
CA TRP A 104 10.95 -13.91 -17.65
C TRP A 104 11.31 -14.41 -16.25
N GLN A 105 12.23 -13.71 -15.59
CA GLN A 105 12.60 -13.96 -14.19
C GLN A 105 12.24 -12.71 -13.40
N ALA A 106 11.35 -12.86 -12.42
CA ALA A 106 10.97 -11.75 -11.56
C ALA A 106 12.20 -11.28 -10.75
N PRO A 107 12.35 -9.96 -10.52
CA PRO A 107 13.41 -9.44 -9.67
C PRO A 107 13.37 -10.05 -8.26
N GLN A 108 14.53 -10.09 -7.60
CA GLN A 108 14.66 -10.70 -6.27
C GLN A 108 13.74 -10.02 -5.25
N SER A 109 13.55 -8.70 -5.36
CA SER A 109 12.65 -7.93 -4.51
C SER A 109 11.18 -8.39 -4.57
N LEU A 110 10.78 -9.11 -5.64
CA LEU A 110 9.42 -9.62 -5.86
C LEU A 110 9.34 -11.16 -5.83
N SER A 111 10.39 -11.84 -5.38
CA SER A 111 10.47 -13.31 -5.39
C SER A 111 9.72 -14.00 -4.24
N ASP A 112 9.60 -13.35 -3.07
CA ASP A 112 8.93 -13.90 -1.89
C ASP A 112 7.77 -13.01 -1.42
N LEU A 113 6.67 -13.05 -2.18
CA LEU A 113 5.45 -12.32 -1.84
C LEU A 113 4.58 -13.02 -0.79
N LEU A 114 4.94 -14.23 -0.37
CA LEU A 114 4.19 -14.93 0.67
C LEU A 114 4.50 -14.35 2.04
N THR A 115 5.78 -14.04 2.27
CA THR A 115 6.24 -13.50 3.54
C THR A 115 6.57 -12.01 3.49
N ARG A 116 7.00 -11.47 2.35
CA ARG A 116 7.36 -10.05 2.22
C ARG A 116 6.26 -9.25 1.52
N PRO A 117 6.00 -8.01 1.98
CA PRO A 117 5.05 -7.14 1.31
C PRO A 117 5.57 -6.73 -0.08
N PRO A 118 4.67 -6.52 -1.06
CA PRO A 118 5.02 -6.00 -2.37
C PRO A 118 5.27 -4.49 -2.28
N GLN A 119 5.16 -3.78 -3.41
CA GLN A 119 5.18 -2.33 -3.41
C GLN A 119 4.11 -1.73 -2.48
N ARG A 120 4.55 -0.88 -1.54
CA ARG A 120 3.67 -0.07 -0.68
C ARG A 120 3.30 1.25 -1.37
N TYR A 121 2.12 1.79 -1.08
CA TYR A 121 1.58 2.97 -1.79
C TYR A 121 1.48 4.17 -0.84
N GLY A 122 1.99 5.31 -1.29
CA GLY A 122 2.07 6.54 -0.49
C GLY A 122 0.98 7.56 -0.82
N LEU A 123 0.44 8.18 0.22
CA LEU A 123 -0.41 9.37 0.16
C LEU A 123 0.30 10.53 0.85
N ILE A 124 0.48 11.64 0.15
CA ILE A 124 1.02 12.87 0.72
C ILE A 124 -0.13 13.64 1.37
N ILE A 125 -0.07 13.84 2.68
CA ILE A 125 -1.20 14.35 3.48
C ILE A 125 -0.99 15.78 3.99
N GLY A 126 0.25 16.25 3.98
CA GLY A 126 0.67 17.54 4.48
C GLY A 126 0.61 18.64 3.43
N THR A 127 1.01 19.84 3.84
CA THR A 127 1.00 21.04 3.00
C THR A 127 2.39 21.50 2.58
N ARG A 128 3.44 20.90 3.16
CA ARG A 128 4.84 21.26 2.90
C ARG A 128 5.39 20.49 1.69
N PRO A 129 6.37 21.05 0.95
CA PRO A 129 7.01 20.32 -0.14
C PRO A 129 7.73 19.05 0.35
N HIS A 130 7.39 17.89 -0.23
CA HIS A 130 7.91 16.59 0.15
C HIS A 130 8.95 16.06 -0.84
N PRO A 131 10.11 15.55 -0.40
CA PRO A 131 11.14 15.01 -1.29
C PRO A 131 10.70 13.70 -1.93
N VAL A 132 11.00 13.57 -3.23
CA VAL A 132 10.69 12.38 -4.02
C VAL A 132 11.81 12.08 -5.01
N THR A 133 11.88 10.82 -5.43
CA THR A 133 12.73 10.36 -6.52
C THR A 133 11.89 9.67 -7.59
N ALA A 134 12.39 9.64 -8.82
CA ALA A 134 11.83 8.81 -9.87
C ALA A 134 12.94 8.38 -10.82
N SER A 135 13.00 7.09 -11.15
CA SER A 135 13.99 6.57 -12.09
C SER A 135 13.32 6.04 -13.35
N GLY A 136 13.85 6.44 -14.50
CA GLY A 136 13.35 6.03 -15.80
C GLY A 136 14.42 6.21 -16.87
N PHE A 137 14.03 6.17 -18.14
CA PHE A 137 14.94 6.09 -19.29
C PHE A 137 14.74 7.28 -20.27
N PRO A 138 15.09 8.51 -19.85
CA PRO A 138 14.87 9.71 -20.65
C PRO A 138 15.77 9.77 -21.88
N ARG A 139 15.38 10.58 -22.86
CA ARG A 139 16.21 10.87 -24.04
C ARG A 139 17.53 11.53 -23.70
N LEU A 140 17.63 12.28 -22.60
CA LEU A 140 18.89 12.92 -22.21
C LEU A 140 20.01 11.91 -21.89
N GLN A 141 19.65 10.67 -21.55
CA GLN A 141 20.55 9.53 -21.35
C GLN A 141 20.64 8.62 -22.57
N LYS A 142 20.21 9.10 -23.75
CA LYS A 142 20.33 8.35 -24.99
C LYS A 142 21.76 8.46 -25.51
N ASP A 143 22.44 7.33 -25.62
CA ASP A 143 23.74 7.23 -26.25
C ASP A 143 23.62 7.61 -27.75
N THR A 144 24.53 8.44 -28.23
CA THR A 144 24.54 8.93 -29.61
C THR A 144 25.09 7.91 -30.61
N THR A 145 25.81 6.89 -30.13
CA THR A 145 26.50 5.87 -30.94
C THR A 145 25.64 4.63 -31.17
N ASP A 146 25.06 4.04 -30.12
CA ASP A 146 24.25 2.81 -30.20
C ASP A 146 22.74 3.05 -30.01
N GLY A 147 22.35 4.27 -29.62
CA GLY A 147 20.96 4.65 -29.44
C GLY A 147 20.28 4.09 -28.20
N ARG A 148 21.01 3.35 -27.34
CA ARG A 148 20.50 2.86 -26.06
C ARG A 148 20.19 4.01 -25.12
N ARG A 149 19.30 3.76 -24.17
CA ARG A 149 18.97 4.72 -23.12
C ARG A 149 19.35 4.13 -21.78
N LEU A 150 20.26 4.80 -21.09
CA LEU A 150 20.58 4.51 -19.71
C LEU A 150 19.53 5.11 -18.78
N ASP A 151 19.54 4.68 -17.52
CA ASP A 151 18.66 5.21 -16.50
C ASP A 151 19.11 6.62 -16.05
N GLU A 152 18.12 7.43 -15.67
CA GLU A 152 18.32 8.72 -14.99
C GLU A 152 17.47 8.71 -13.73
N GLN A 153 18.04 9.22 -12.64
CA GLN A 153 17.30 9.41 -11.39
C GLN A 153 16.93 10.88 -11.23
N PHE A 154 15.66 11.18 -11.48
CA PHE A 154 15.07 12.44 -11.06
C PHE A 154 15.06 12.50 -9.52
N ALA A 155 15.67 13.53 -8.95
CA ALA A 155 15.55 13.88 -7.54
C ALA A 155 14.91 15.26 -7.42
N GLY A 156 13.79 15.35 -6.72
CA GLY A 156 13.01 16.59 -6.65
C GLY A 156 12.03 16.61 -5.49
N ARG A 157 11.02 17.47 -5.60
CA ARG A 157 10.00 17.64 -4.57
C ARG A 157 8.61 17.73 -5.18
N ILE A 158 7.62 17.20 -4.47
CA ILE A 158 6.20 17.47 -4.72
C ILE A 158 5.78 18.60 -3.79
N ALA A 159 5.19 19.66 -4.34
CA ALA A 159 4.50 20.68 -3.56
C ALA A 159 2.99 20.39 -3.57
N PRO A 160 2.37 19.90 -2.48
CA PRO A 160 1.00 19.37 -2.50
C PRO A 160 -0.06 20.38 -2.96
N GLY A 161 0.16 21.68 -2.72
CA GLY A 161 -0.73 22.74 -3.19
C GLY A 161 -0.74 22.90 -4.72
N THR A 162 0.35 22.56 -5.40
CA THR A 162 0.53 22.78 -6.84
C THR A 162 -0.03 21.61 -7.63
N GLY A 163 -1.01 21.87 -8.50
CA GLY A 163 -1.68 20.83 -9.30
C GLY A 163 -2.88 20.17 -8.60
N SER A 164 -3.14 20.52 -7.34
CA SER A 164 -4.25 20.00 -6.51
C SER A 164 -5.62 20.14 -7.17
N LEU A 165 -5.96 21.32 -7.71
CA LEU A 165 -7.22 21.57 -8.43
C LEU A 165 -7.37 20.73 -9.70
N ALA A 166 -6.25 20.30 -10.30
CA ALA A 166 -6.26 19.43 -11.46
C ALA A 166 -6.10 17.95 -11.09
N GLY A 167 -6.09 17.61 -9.79
CA GLY A 167 -6.00 16.23 -9.30
C GLY A 167 -4.68 15.52 -9.62
N ARG A 168 -3.58 16.25 -9.80
CA ARG A 168 -2.26 15.70 -10.15
C ARG A 168 -1.15 16.24 -9.26
N TYR A 169 -0.04 15.51 -9.18
CA TYR A 169 1.18 16.03 -8.58
C TYR A 169 2.01 16.80 -9.60
N GLU A 170 2.67 17.84 -9.12
CA GLU A 170 3.65 18.63 -9.86
C GLU A 170 5.00 18.50 -9.13
N LEU A 171 5.97 17.92 -9.83
CA LEU A 171 7.31 17.64 -9.34
C LEU A 171 8.26 18.70 -9.87
N THR A 172 9.04 19.29 -8.98
CA THR A 172 10.05 20.29 -9.34
C THR A 172 11.44 19.85 -8.93
N SER A 173 12.42 20.12 -9.77
CA SER A 173 13.83 19.91 -9.46
C SER A 173 14.70 21.02 -10.05
N THR A 174 15.74 21.39 -9.32
CA THR A 174 16.81 22.29 -9.74
C THR A 174 18.13 21.55 -9.95
N THR A 175 18.12 20.21 -9.87
CA THR A 175 19.32 19.39 -10.08
C THR A 175 19.83 19.62 -11.51
N PRO A 176 21.13 19.94 -11.68
CA PRO A 176 21.72 20.07 -13.00
C PRO A 176 21.57 18.79 -13.80
N THR A 177 21.23 18.92 -15.08
CA THR A 177 21.18 17.79 -16.02
C THR A 177 22.32 17.89 -17.02
N PRO A 178 22.80 16.76 -17.59
CA PRO A 178 23.75 16.78 -18.70
C PRO A 178 23.31 17.71 -19.83
N ALA A 179 24.28 18.38 -20.46
CA ALA A 179 24.07 19.23 -21.62
C ALA A 179 23.93 18.35 -22.87
N THR A 180 22.71 17.85 -23.12
CA THR A 180 22.41 17.02 -24.28
C THR A 180 21.59 17.82 -25.28
N GLU A 181 22.04 17.92 -26.54
CA GLU A 181 21.26 18.53 -27.62
C GLU A 181 20.02 17.68 -27.91
N THR A 182 18.84 18.18 -27.54
CA THR A 182 17.56 17.57 -27.91
C THR A 182 16.97 18.26 -29.13
N PRO A 183 16.42 17.50 -30.12
CA PRO A 183 15.73 18.09 -31.25
C PRO A 183 14.64 19.08 -30.81
N SER A 184 14.46 20.16 -31.56
CA SER A 184 13.50 21.20 -31.20
C SER A 184 12.09 20.61 -31.00
N GLY A 185 11.43 21.04 -29.92
CA GLY A 185 10.09 20.57 -29.55
C GLY A 185 10.01 19.20 -28.86
N VAL A 186 11.12 18.47 -28.71
CA VAL A 186 11.13 17.18 -27.98
C VAL A 186 11.72 17.37 -26.58
N SER A 187 10.94 17.05 -25.55
CA SER A 187 11.40 17.10 -24.16
C SER A 187 12.62 16.20 -23.92
N ARG A 188 13.62 16.72 -23.19
CA ARG A 188 14.79 15.95 -22.72
C ARG A 188 14.41 14.78 -21.81
N TRP A 189 13.29 14.93 -21.10
CA TRP A 189 12.72 13.92 -20.22
C TRP A 189 11.81 12.93 -20.95
N ALA A 190 11.64 13.04 -22.27
CA ALA A 190 10.84 12.09 -23.05
C ALA A 190 11.37 10.66 -22.86
N GLY A 191 10.50 9.76 -22.41
CA GLY A 191 10.86 8.41 -21.97
C GLY A 191 10.73 8.20 -20.46
N MET A 192 10.67 9.25 -19.64
CA MET A 192 10.35 9.13 -18.21
C MET A 192 8.90 8.78 -17.93
N SER A 193 7.99 9.02 -18.86
CA SER A 193 6.58 8.68 -18.70
C SER A 193 6.43 7.21 -18.28
N GLY A 194 5.70 6.99 -17.19
CA GLY A 194 5.52 5.68 -16.57
C GLY A 194 6.55 5.32 -15.48
N ALA A 195 7.56 6.17 -15.22
CA ALA A 195 8.45 6.00 -14.08
C ALA A 195 7.67 6.15 -12.75
N ALA A 196 7.97 5.28 -11.79
CA ALA A 196 7.44 5.37 -10.44
C ALA A 196 8.01 6.59 -9.70
N VAL A 197 7.12 7.33 -9.02
CA VAL A 197 7.49 8.41 -8.10
C VAL A 197 7.52 7.84 -6.69
N LEU A 198 8.70 7.77 -6.10
CA LEU A 198 8.99 7.10 -4.83
C LEU A 198 9.42 8.10 -3.76
N THR A 199 9.22 7.70 -2.51
CA THR A 199 9.73 8.39 -1.33
C THR A 199 10.09 7.36 -0.26
N ASP A 200 11.09 7.66 0.55
CA ASP A 200 11.55 6.78 1.63
C ASP A 200 10.59 6.84 2.82
N ASP A 201 10.33 5.71 3.46
CA ASP A 201 9.47 5.58 4.64
C ASP A 201 10.18 5.92 5.96
N GLY A 202 11.47 6.27 5.91
CA GLY A 202 12.33 6.53 7.06
C GLY A 202 13.02 5.28 7.63
N TYR A 203 12.65 4.09 7.14
CA TYR A 203 13.19 2.79 7.56
C TYR A 203 13.91 2.05 6.42
N GLY A 204 14.04 2.69 5.26
CA GLY A 204 14.76 2.17 4.10
C GLY A 204 13.89 1.38 3.12
N SER A 205 12.56 1.56 3.16
CA SER A 205 11.64 1.05 2.13
C SER A 205 10.98 2.21 1.38
N ASP A 206 10.60 1.97 0.12
CA ASP A 206 9.98 2.99 -0.72
C ASP A 206 8.45 2.93 -0.70
N LEU A 207 7.81 4.09 -0.62
CA LEU A 207 6.38 4.31 -0.86
C LEU A 207 6.16 4.86 -2.27
N LEU A 208 5.31 4.21 -3.05
CA LEU A 208 4.91 4.67 -4.38
C LEU A 208 3.85 5.76 -4.27
N CYS A 209 4.25 7.01 -4.49
CA CYS A 209 3.37 8.18 -4.45
C CYS A 209 2.60 8.40 -5.76
N GLY A 210 3.09 7.89 -6.89
CA GLY A 210 2.44 8.09 -8.18
C GLY A 210 3.27 7.64 -9.38
N VAL A 211 2.76 7.96 -10.57
CA VAL A 211 3.37 7.58 -11.85
C VAL A 211 3.61 8.82 -12.69
N MET A 212 4.84 8.97 -13.18
CA MET A 212 5.25 10.11 -13.99
C MET A 212 4.46 10.16 -15.30
N ARG A 213 3.95 11.34 -15.65
CA ARG A 213 3.05 11.54 -16.80
C ARG A 213 3.69 12.37 -17.91
N CYS A 214 3.99 13.63 -17.65
CA CYS A 214 4.54 14.49 -18.70
C CYS A 214 5.49 15.56 -18.14
N ASP A 215 6.40 16.00 -19.00
CA ASP A 215 7.22 17.18 -18.79
C ASP A 215 6.46 18.45 -19.21
N ARG A 216 6.42 19.44 -18.32
CA ARG A 216 5.81 20.75 -18.58
C ARG A 216 6.75 21.71 -19.32
N GLN A 217 8.00 21.33 -19.55
CA GLN A 217 9.02 22.12 -20.25
C GLN A 217 9.18 23.51 -19.62
N ALA A 218 9.49 23.56 -18.32
CA ALA A 218 9.74 24.82 -17.63
C ALA A 218 10.98 25.54 -18.19
N ASP A 219 10.93 26.87 -18.24
CA ASP A 219 12.04 27.72 -18.74
C ASP A 219 13.33 27.55 -17.93
N ALA A 220 13.21 27.22 -16.65
CA ALA A 220 14.33 26.94 -15.75
C ALA A 220 14.06 25.70 -14.89
N GLY A 221 15.11 24.89 -14.67
CA GLY A 221 15.03 23.67 -13.88
C GLY A 221 14.27 22.55 -14.60
N THR A 222 13.51 21.77 -13.84
CA THR A 222 12.64 20.70 -14.34
C THR A 222 11.27 20.78 -13.68
N ARG A 223 10.21 20.62 -14.47
CA ARG A 223 8.84 20.52 -13.96
C ARG A 223 8.08 19.39 -14.62
N LEU A 224 7.87 18.30 -13.87
CA LEU A 224 7.17 17.11 -14.34
C LEU A 224 5.82 16.99 -13.65
N THR A 225 4.90 16.26 -14.24
CA THR A 225 3.62 15.90 -13.61
C THR A 225 3.55 14.41 -13.35
N ALA A 226 2.77 14.02 -12.34
CA ALA A 226 2.49 12.62 -12.05
C ALA A 226 1.03 12.39 -11.68
N THR A 227 0.51 11.22 -12.05
CA THR A 227 -0.77 10.70 -11.56
C THR A 227 -0.56 10.18 -10.13
N PRO A 228 -1.29 10.71 -9.13
CA PRO A 228 -1.16 10.27 -7.74
C PRO A 228 -1.59 8.81 -7.57
N ALA A 229 -0.89 8.07 -6.70
CA ALA A 229 -1.24 6.69 -6.33
C ALA A 229 -2.67 6.58 -5.79
N ALA A 230 -3.14 7.61 -5.07
CA ALA A 230 -4.52 7.68 -4.59
C ALA A 230 -5.55 7.53 -5.73
N ARG A 231 -5.29 8.15 -6.89
CA ARG A 231 -6.18 8.04 -8.06
C ARG A 231 -6.17 6.67 -8.72
N LEU A 232 -5.08 5.90 -8.54
CA LEU A 232 -4.98 4.53 -9.00
C LEU A 232 -5.77 3.59 -8.08
N LEU A 233 -5.61 3.78 -6.76
CA LEU A 233 -6.27 2.96 -5.75
C LEU A 233 -7.78 3.28 -5.61
N ASP A 234 -8.24 4.44 -6.09
CA ASP A 234 -9.67 4.75 -6.25
C ASP A 234 -10.39 3.78 -7.23
N ASP A 235 -9.67 3.02 -8.05
CA ASP A 235 -10.22 2.09 -9.06
C ASP A 235 -10.19 0.63 -8.56
N ASP A 236 -11.36 0.02 -8.40
CA ASP A 236 -11.52 -1.37 -7.94
C ASP A 236 -10.81 -2.39 -8.84
N ALA A 237 -10.78 -2.16 -10.16
CA ALA A 237 -10.15 -3.07 -11.11
C ALA A 237 -8.63 -3.03 -10.97
N PHE A 238 -8.05 -1.85 -10.71
CA PHE A 238 -6.63 -1.69 -10.41
C PHE A 238 -6.26 -2.49 -9.15
N ARG A 239 -7.03 -2.32 -8.07
CA ARG A 239 -6.77 -2.99 -6.79
C ARG A 239 -6.90 -4.50 -6.88
N THR A 240 -7.94 -4.96 -7.55
CA THR A 240 -8.20 -6.39 -7.78
C THR A 240 -7.01 -7.02 -8.49
N LEU A 241 -6.55 -6.40 -9.58
CA LEU A 241 -5.44 -6.90 -10.38
C LEU A 241 -4.11 -6.94 -9.58
N VAL A 242 -3.81 -5.88 -8.82
CA VAL A 242 -2.63 -5.88 -7.93
C VAL A 242 -2.73 -7.00 -6.89
N THR A 243 -3.91 -7.20 -6.30
CA THR A 243 -4.15 -8.25 -5.30
C THR A 243 -4.02 -9.65 -5.89
N GLU A 244 -4.48 -9.87 -7.12
CA GLU A 244 -4.34 -11.13 -7.84
C GLU A 244 -2.88 -11.49 -8.07
N HIS A 245 -2.07 -10.52 -8.50
CA HIS A 245 -0.66 -10.74 -8.82
C HIS A 245 0.27 -10.75 -7.60
N THR A 246 -0.11 -10.10 -6.50
CA THR A 246 0.75 -9.98 -5.32
C THR A 246 0.29 -10.84 -4.14
N GLY A 247 -1.02 -11.10 -4.03
CA GLY A 247 -1.64 -11.68 -2.84
C GLY A 247 -1.87 -10.68 -1.69
N TRP A 248 -1.67 -9.39 -1.94
CA TRP A 248 -1.85 -8.30 -0.98
C TRP A 248 -2.75 -7.23 -1.55
N GLU A 249 -3.73 -6.79 -0.75
CA GLU A 249 -4.55 -5.64 -1.13
C GLU A 249 -3.71 -4.35 -1.01
N PRO A 250 -3.62 -3.53 -2.07
CA PRO A 250 -2.87 -2.28 -1.99
C PRO A 250 -3.63 -1.27 -1.13
N VAL A 251 -2.95 -0.66 -0.17
CA VAL A 251 -3.51 0.35 0.75
C VAL A 251 -2.65 1.63 0.70
N LEU A 252 -3.30 2.79 0.80
CA LEU A 252 -2.61 4.07 0.89
C LEU A 252 -2.09 4.31 2.31
N GLU A 253 -0.80 4.61 2.40
CA GLU A 253 -0.12 4.95 3.65
C GLU A 253 0.27 6.42 3.65
N PRO A 254 0.02 7.18 4.74
CA PRO A 254 0.45 8.57 4.82
C PRO A 254 1.98 8.65 4.87
N VAL A 255 2.53 9.39 3.93
CA VAL A 255 3.97 9.45 3.67
C VAL A 255 4.71 10.18 4.78
N GLU A 256 4.28 11.38 5.14
CA GLU A 256 5.01 12.24 6.08
C GLU A 256 5.17 11.60 7.47
N PRO A 257 4.13 10.98 8.07
CA PRO A 257 4.25 10.31 9.36
C PRO A 257 4.62 8.82 9.25
N ALA A 258 5.11 8.33 8.10
CA ALA A 258 5.42 6.89 7.92
C ALA A 258 6.34 6.34 9.03
N ALA A 259 7.34 7.11 9.45
CA ALA A 259 8.24 6.76 10.55
C ALA A 259 7.57 6.69 11.94
N LEU A 260 6.36 7.24 12.10
CA LEU A 260 5.59 7.18 13.35
C LEU A 260 4.58 6.03 13.36
N LEU A 261 4.28 5.45 12.20
CA LEU A 261 3.17 4.52 12.03
C LEU A 261 3.68 3.12 11.75
N THR A 262 2.89 2.13 12.13
CA THR A 262 3.09 0.75 11.68
C THR A 262 2.75 0.67 10.19
N PRO A 263 3.64 0.12 9.35
CA PRO A 263 3.34 -0.12 7.95
C PRO A 263 2.04 -0.91 7.76
N ALA A 264 1.26 -0.56 6.73
CA ALA A 264 0.02 -1.28 6.41
C ALA A 264 0.31 -2.74 6.02
N ALA A 265 1.38 -2.95 5.25
CA ALA A 265 1.88 -4.27 4.90
C ALA A 265 3.22 -4.52 5.63
N VAL A 266 3.24 -5.52 6.50
CA VAL A 266 4.42 -5.94 7.29
C VAL A 266 4.77 -7.37 6.93
N ASP A 267 6.05 -7.73 7.01
CA ASP A 267 6.53 -9.10 6.84
C ASP A 267 5.72 -10.09 7.68
N ARG A 268 5.14 -11.11 7.02
CA ARG A 268 4.42 -12.19 7.67
C ARG A 268 5.40 -13.19 8.24
N ASN A 269 5.55 -13.19 9.56
CA ASN A 269 6.29 -14.24 10.26
C ASN A 269 5.42 -15.49 10.44
N LEU A 270 5.48 -16.43 9.48
CA LEU A 270 4.70 -17.67 9.47
C LEU A 270 5.41 -18.87 10.14
N ARG A 271 6.36 -18.63 11.05
CA ARG A 271 7.20 -19.69 11.66
C ARG A 271 6.46 -20.67 12.58
N SER A 272 5.19 -20.42 12.92
CA SER A 272 4.38 -21.33 13.75
C SER A 272 2.89 -21.27 13.42
N PRO A 273 2.11 -22.32 13.71
CA PRO A 273 0.65 -22.29 13.56
C PRO A 273 -0.02 -21.20 14.40
N ALA A 274 0.54 -20.87 15.57
CA ALA A 274 0.06 -19.76 16.40
C ALA A 274 0.27 -18.40 15.73
N ALA A 275 1.26 -18.27 14.84
CA ALA A 275 1.48 -17.05 14.09
C ALA A 275 0.35 -16.75 13.08
N LEU A 276 -0.36 -17.78 12.60
CA LEU A 276 -1.56 -17.61 11.76
C LEU A 276 -2.72 -16.94 12.50
N LEU A 277 -2.71 -16.94 13.84
CA LEU A 277 -3.71 -16.27 14.67
C LEU A 277 -3.37 -14.80 14.94
N ARG A 278 -2.17 -14.33 14.54
CA ARG A 278 -1.83 -12.92 14.71
C ARG A 278 -2.67 -12.05 13.77
N ALA A 279 -2.99 -10.83 14.21
CA ALA A 279 -3.84 -9.91 13.47
C ALA A 279 -3.25 -9.51 12.10
N ASP A 280 -1.93 -9.59 11.94
CA ASP A 280 -1.19 -9.33 10.69
C ASP A 280 -1.09 -10.53 9.75
N ALA A 281 -1.39 -11.74 10.21
CA ALA A 281 -1.42 -12.91 9.35
C ALA A 281 -2.74 -13.05 8.56
N GLU A 282 -3.81 -12.37 8.99
CA GLU A 282 -5.13 -12.31 8.33
C GLU A 282 -5.69 -13.67 7.84
N ALA A 283 -5.29 -14.77 8.47
CA ALA A 283 -5.61 -16.10 7.97
C ALA A 283 -7.12 -16.43 8.06
N VAL A 284 -7.83 -15.80 8.99
CA VAL A 284 -9.28 -15.99 9.22
C VAL A 284 -10.03 -14.73 8.81
N ALA A 285 -11.19 -14.83 8.14
CA ALA A 285 -12.02 -13.66 7.77
C ALA A 285 -12.68 -12.97 8.99
N PHE A 286 -13.03 -11.68 8.85
CA PHE A 286 -13.54 -10.85 9.95
C PHE A 286 -15.06 -11.01 10.06
N HIS A 287 -15.56 -11.43 11.22
CA HIS A 287 -16.98 -11.72 11.42
C HIS A 287 -17.41 -11.40 12.86
N GLY A 288 -18.69 -11.04 13.03
CA GLY A 288 -19.39 -11.01 14.32
C GLY A 288 -19.15 -9.75 15.16
N ARG A 289 -18.62 -8.68 14.56
CA ARG A 289 -18.38 -7.37 15.22
C ARG A 289 -18.85 -6.19 14.38
N GLU A 290 -19.83 -6.41 13.52
CA GLU A 290 -20.33 -5.44 12.55
C GLU A 290 -20.98 -4.24 13.24
N SER A 291 -21.70 -4.45 14.35
CA SER A 291 -22.30 -3.37 15.14
C SER A 291 -21.26 -2.47 15.81
N GLU A 292 -20.17 -3.05 16.33
CA GLU A 292 -19.07 -2.29 16.94
C GLU A 292 -18.31 -1.48 15.90
N LEU A 293 -18.05 -2.08 14.73
CA LEU A 293 -17.44 -1.38 13.62
C LEU A 293 -18.32 -0.22 13.13
N ALA A 294 -19.63 -0.44 13.04
CA ALA A 294 -20.60 0.60 12.66
C ALA A 294 -20.65 1.75 13.68
N ASP A 295 -20.62 1.49 14.98
CA ASP A 295 -20.56 2.53 16.01
C ASP A 295 -19.25 3.34 15.94
N LEU A 296 -18.10 2.67 15.82
CA LEU A 296 -16.81 3.35 15.67
C LEU A 296 -16.76 4.21 14.40
N HIS A 297 -17.34 3.70 13.32
CA HIS A 297 -17.44 4.42 12.06
C HIS A 297 -18.33 5.67 12.19
N ALA A 298 -19.51 5.54 12.80
CA ALA A 298 -20.41 6.65 13.06
C ALA A 298 -19.76 7.72 13.94
N TRP A 299 -18.95 7.32 14.92
CA TRP A 299 -18.17 8.24 15.74
C TRP A 299 -17.13 9.04 14.95
N CYS A 300 -16.45 8.39 14.00
CA CYS A 300 -15.51 9.06 13.13
C CYS A 300 -16.21 10.14 12.30
N GLU A 301 -17.29 9.78 11.60
CA GLU A 301 -17.95 10.68 10.65
C GLU A 301 -18.85 11.74 11.31
N ASN A 302 -19.69 11.37 12.28
CA ASN A 302 -20.79 12.21 12.76
C ASN A 302 -20.43 13.15 13.91
N GLY A 303 -19.21 13.09 14.44
CA GLY A 303 -18.75 13.99 15.52
C GLY A 303 -18.53 15.44 15.05
N PRO A 304 -18.18 16.38 15.96
CA PRO A 304 -17.71 17.71 15.59
C PRO A 304 -16.35 17.65 14.84
N PRO A 305 -16.00 18.72 14.09
CA PRO A 305 -14.69 18.87 13.45
C PRO A 305 -13.61 19.27 14.46
N ALA A 306 -13.44 18.46 15.50
CA ALA A 306 -12.46 18.60 16.56
C ALA A 306 -11.78 17.26 16.85
N ILE A 307 -10.79 17.27 17.73
CA ILE A 307 -10.22 16.04 18.28
C ILE A 307 -11.26 15.33 19.15
N GLN A 308 -11.36 14.01 19.01
CA GLN A 308 -12.09 13.16 19.92
C GLN A 308 -11.27 11.91 20.22
N VAL A 309 -11.37 11.44 21.46
CA VAL A 309 -10.68 10.24 21.95
C VAL A 309 -11.72 9.23 22.38
N ARG A 310 -11.52 7.96 22.03
CA ARG A 310 -12.29 6.82 22.58
C ARG A 310 -11.33 5.74 23.03
N VAL A 311 -11.72 5.00 24.06
CA VAL A 311 -10.91 3.91 24.63
C VAL A 311 -11.65 2.60 24.45
N LEU A 312 -11.03 1.63 23.79
CA LEU A 312 -11.52 0.27 23.68
C LEU A 312 -10.71 -0.64 24.60
N THR A 313 -11.36 -1.17 25.64
CA THR A 313 -10.71 -2.02 26.65
C THR A 313 -11.08 -3.48 26.48
N GLY A 314 -10.25 -4.41 26.97
CA GLY A 314 -10.63 -5.82 27.08
C GLY A 314 -9.42 -6.75 27.11
N PRO A 315 -9.56 -8.00 27.56
CA PRO A 315 -8.45 -8.94 27.64
C PRO A 315 -7.69 -9.16 26.31
N GLY A 316 -6.49 -9.73 26.41
CA GLY A 316 -5.75 -10.20 25.24
C GLY A 316 -6.54 -11.24 24.44
N GLY A 317 -6.35 -11.27 23.11
CA GLY A 317 -7.01 -12.25 22.24
C GLY A 317 -8.45 -11.92 21.83
N GLN A 318 -9.06 -10.82 22.31
CA GLN A 318 -10.43 -10.41 21.94
C GLN A 318 -10.54 -9.71 20.56
N GLY A 319 -9.46 -9.68 19.77
CA GLY A 319 -9.50 -9.10 18.42
C GLY A 319 -9.67 -7.57 18.36
N LYS A 320 -9.33 -6.81 19.41
CA LYS A 320 -9.38 -5.33 19.41
C LYS A 320 -8.53 -4.71 18.30
N THR A 321 -7.27 -5.14 18.19
CA THR A 321 -6.35 -4.69 17.13
C THR A 321 -6.91 -5.01 15.74
N ARG A 322 -7.58 -6.15 15.60
CA ARG A 322 -8.19 -6.57 14.34
C ARG A 322 -9.41 -5.70 13.96
N LEU A 323 -10.26 -5.38 14.94
CA LEU A 323 -11.37 -4.43 14.77
C LEU A 323 -10.85 -3.05 14.36
N ALA A 324 -9.79 -2.58 15.01
CA ALA A 324 -9.18 -1.29 14.71
C ALA A 324 -8.56 -1.24 13.30
N ARG A 325 -7.87 -2.30 12.86
CA ARG A 325 -7.37 -2.42 11.49
C ARG A 325 -8.50 -2.37 10.46
N ARG A 326 -9.58 -3.12 10.71
CA ARG A 326 -10.75 -3.08 9.81
C ARG A 326 -11.36 -1.67 9.72
N LEU A 327 -11.38 -0.92 10.82
CA LEU A 327 -11.82 0.46 10.85
C LEU A 327 -10.88 1.37 10.04
N THR A 328 -9.56 1.25 10.21
CA THR A 328 -8.58 2.06 9.46
C THR A 328 -8.65 1.79 7.97
N ASP A 329 -8.79 0.53 7.55
CA ASP A 329 -8.93 0.16 6.14
C ASP A 329 -10.19 0.79 5.56
N THR A 330 -11.34 0.61 6.24
CA THR A 330 -12.64 1.12 5.78
C THR A 330 -12.64 2.65 5.64
N LEU A 331 -12.07 3.37 6.61
CA LEU A 331 -12.02 4.83 6.58
C LEU A 331 -10.98 5.37 5.60
N GLY A 332 -9.88 4.64 5.39
CA GLY A 332 -8.89 4.96 4.35
C GLY A 332 -9.54 5.11 2.97
N TRP A 333 -10.43 4.17 2.61
CA TRP A 333 -11.23 4.22 1.38
C TRP A 333 -12.21 5.38 1.30
N ARG A 334 -12.55 6.00 2.44
CA ARG A 334 -13.44 7.16 2.54
C ARG A 334 -12.69 8.48 2.63
N GLY A 335 -11.41 8.48 2.29
CA GLY A 335 -10.57 9.68 2.27
C GLY A 335 -10.07 10.11 3.65
N TRP A 336 -10.13 9.23 4.66
CA TRP A 336 -9.46 9.48 5.93
C TRP A 336 -7.99 9.12 5.82
N VAL A 337 -7.16 9.92 6.48
CA VAL A 337 -5.81 9.52 6.84
C VAL A 337 -5.92 8.59 8.03
N THR A 338 -5.40 7.37 7.91
CA THR A 338 -5.47 6.40 8.99
C THR A 338 -4.09 5.82 9.29
N GLY A 339 -3.88 5.37 10.52
CA GLY A 339 -2.63 4.74 10.91
C GLY A 339 -2.62 4.21 12.33
N HIS A 340 -1.87 3.12 12.55
CA HIS A 340 -1.55 2.63 13.88
C HIS A 340 -0.23 3.24 14.32
N LEU A 341 -0.19 3.84 15.51
CA LEU A 341 1.03 4.41 16.07
C LEU A 341 2.02 3.28 16.39
N SER A 342 3.23 3.37 15.84
CA SER A 342 4.26 2.34 15.93
C SER A 342 4.48 1.88 17.38
N PRO A 343 4.62 0.56 17.63
CA PRO A 343 4.92 0.03 18.96
C PRO A 343 6.33 0.38 19.43
N ASP A 344 7.24 0.73 18.52
CA ASP A 344 8.63 1.10 18.84
C ASP A 344 8.74 2.50 19.47
N LEU A 345 7.67 3.30 19.40
CA LEU A 345 7.58 4.59 20.06
C LEU A 345 7.16 4.39 21.53
N THR A 346 8.10 4.69 22.44
CA THR A 346 7.96 4.49 23.88
C THR A 346 8.03 5.81 24.68
N ASP A 347 7.74 5.74 25.98
CA ASP A 347 7.82 6.90 26.88
C ASP A 347 9.25 7.35 27.14
N ASP A 348 10.17 6.39 27.26
CA ASP A 348 11.59 6.59 27.54
C ASP A 348 12.42 6.15 26.32
N PRO A 349 12.57 7.02 25.30
CA PRO A 349 13.44 6.71 24.17
C PRO A 349 14.90 6.56 24.64
N THR A 350 15.70 5.78 23.91
CA THR A 350 17.14 5.68 24.20
C THR A 350 17.78 7.07 24.26
N PRO A 351 18.82 7.32 25.07
CA PRO A 351 19.40 8.65 25.29
C PRO A 351 19.77 9.42 24.01
N ASP A 352 20.14 8.69 22.94
CA ASP A 352 20.54 9.25 21.66
C ASP A 352 19.39 9.37 20.63
N ALA A 353 18.18 8.91 20.96
CA ALA A 353 17.04 8.98 20.05
C ALA A 353 16.38 10.36 20.12
N ALA A 354 16.29 11.02 18.97
CA ALA A 354 15.54 12.25 18.83
C ALA A 354 14.07 12.03 19.22
N PRO A 355 13.41 13.00 19.87
CA PRO A 355 11.99 12.90 20.16
C PRO A 355 11.18 12.76 18.85
N PRO A 356 10.06 12.02 18.87
CA PRO A 356 9.24 11.83 17.68
C PRO A 356 8.69 13.17 17.18
N ASP A 357 8.85 13.44 15.89
CA ASP A 357 8.32 14.65 15.24
C ASP A 357 6.85 14.47 14.85
N PHE A 358 5.95 14.83 15.76
CA PHE A 358 4.50 14.79 15.51
C PHE A 358 4.03 15.80 14.46
N THR A 359 4.84 16.77 14.04
CA THR A 359 4.43 17.75 13.01
C THR A 359 4.13 17.09 11.66
N THR A 360 4.68 15.90 11.42
CA THR A 360 4.39 15.02 10.28
C THR A 360 2.93 14.57 10.20
N LEU A 361 2.20 14.55 11.33
CA LEU A 361 0.77 14.24 11.39
C LEU A 361 -0.15 15.44 11.07
N THR A 362 0.44 16.58 10.71
CA THR A 362 -0.33 17.79 10.39
C THR A 362 -0.93 17.67 9.00
N THR A 363 -2.24 17.53 8.93
CA THR A 363 -2.98 17.37 7.67
C THR A 363 -4.29 18.17 7.69
N SER A 364 -4.78 18.52 6.49
CA SER A 364 -6.13 19.07 6.29
C SER A 364 -7.21 18.00 6.12
N LEU A 365 -6.81 16.74 5.99
CA LEU A 365 -7.69 15.59 5.86
C LEU A 365 -8.18 15.11 7.24
N PRO A 366 -9.33 14.43 7.32
CA PRO A 366 -9.77 13.81 8.57
C PRO A 366 -8.81 12.68 8.96
N LEU A 367 -8.32 12.69 10.20
CA LEU A 367 -7.28 11.78 10.70
C LEU A 367 -7.85 10.82 11.74
N LEU A 368 -7.61 9.51 11.58
CA LEU A 368 -7.79 8.49 12.60
C LEU A 368 -6.44 7.87 12.98
N LEU A 369 -6.04 8.01 14.24
CA LEU A 369 -4.90 7.29 14.79
C LEU A 369 -5.33 6.24 15.81
N VAL A 370 -4.77 5.05 15.67
CA VAL A 370 -4.95 3.96 16.63
C VAL A 370 -3.69 3.83 17.47
N VAL A 371 -3.84 3.86 18.79
CA VAL A 371 -2.74 3.64 19.74
C VAL A 371 -2.99 2.30 20.41
N ASP A 372 -2.32 1.26 19.92
CA ASP A 372 -2.35 -0.05 20.59
C ASP A 372 -1.50 -0.02 21.86
N TYR A 373 -1.91 -0.81 22.86
CA TYR A 373 -1.33 -0.84 24.21
C TYR A 373 -1.13 0.56 24.80
N ALA A 374 -2.17 1.39 24.76
CA ALA A 374 -2.09 2.79 25.21
C ALA A 374 -1.65 2.92 26.68
N GLU A 375 -1.96 1.92 27.51
CA GLU A 375 -1.60 1.87 28.92
C GLU A 375 -0.09 1.77 29.18
N THR A 376 0.71 1.33 28.20
CA THR A 376 2.16 1.15 28.38
C THR A 376 2.98 2.39 28.04
N ARG A 377 2.36 3.42 27.46
CA ARG A 377 3.04 4.63 26.97
C ARG A 377 2.27 5.94 27.25
N PRO A 378 1.87 6.19 28.50
CA PRO A 378 1.01 7.31 28.85
C PRO A 378 1.67 8.70 28.67
N ARG A 379 3.00 8.85 28.78
CA ARG A 379 3.66 10.15 28.55
C ARG A 379 3.72 10.50 27.07
N LEU A 380 4.04 9.53 26.22
CA LEU A 380 4.00 9.65 24.76
C LEU A 380 2.60 10.02 24.28
N LEU A 381 1.57 9.34 24.80
CA LEU A 381 0.18 9.64 24.48
C LEU A 381 -0.16 11.11 24.76
N ARG A 382 0.27 11.66 25.90
CA ARG A 382 0.03 13.08 26.23
C ARG A 382 0.75 14.03 25.30
N ARG A 383 2.01 13.74 24.93
CA ARG A 383 2.77 14.54 23.94
C ARG A 383 2.08 14.52 22.57
N LEU A 384 1.62 13.34 22.13
CA LEU A 384 0.88 13.18 20.87
C LEU A 384 -0.43 13.98 20.89
N LEU A 385 -1.25 13.81 21.93
CA LEU A 385 -2.52 14.54 22.05
C LEU A 385 -2.31 16.05 22.18
N THR A 386 -1.23 16.49 22.83
CA THR A 386 -0.81 17.91 22.90
C THR A 386 -0.58 18.51 21.51
N HIS A 387 -0.04 17.73 20.58
CA HIS A 387 0.09 18.16 19.19
C HIS A 387 -1.27 18.12 18.47
N LEU A 388 -1.97 16.99 18.54
CA LEU A 388 -3.18 16.73 17.76
C LEU A 388 -4.36 17.62 18.15
N HIS A 389 -4.51 18.01 19.42
CA HIS A 389 -5.64 18.85 19.85
C HIS A 389 -5.59 20.27 19.25
N ARG A 390 -4.45 20.67 18.67
CA ARG A 390 -4.28 21.97 18.00
C ARG A 390 -4.79 21.93 16.56
N SER A 391 -5.08 20.74 16.03
CA SER A 391 -5.64 20.58 14.70
C SER A 391 -6.97 21.31 14.58
N ARG A 392 -7.17 21.97 13.43
CA ARG A 392 -8.45 22.58 13.05
C ARG A 392 -9.35 21.62 12.25
N HIS A 393 -8.84 20.42 11.97
CA HIS A 393 -9.51 19.38 11.21
C HIS A 393 -9.96 18.24 12.14
N ARG A 394 -10.79 17.34 11.60
CA ARG A 394 -11.29 16.17 12.34
C ARG A 394 -10.12 15.27 12.73
N VAL A 395 -9.96 15.04 14.03
CA VAL A 395 -9.01 14.06 14.55
C VAL A 395 -9.74 13.06 15.43
N ARG A 396 -9.48 11.78 15.22
CA ARG A 396 -10.01 10.67 16.00
C ARG A 396 -8.83 9.89 16.53
N VAL A 397 -8.79 9.65 17.83
CA VAL A 397 -7.75 8.83 18.46
C VAL A 397 -8.44 7.67 19.17
N LEU A 398 -8.21 6.46 18.66
CA LEU A 398 -8.71 5.22 19.25
C LEU A 398 -7.60 4.59 20.09
N LEU A 399 -7.80 4.57 21.41
CA LEU A 399 -6.87 3.96 22.36
C LEU A 399 -7.30 2.53 22.62
N LEU A 400 -6.41 1.56 22.39
CA LEU A 400 -6.66 0.17 22.73
C LEU A 400 -5.90 -0.16 24.01
N ALA A 401 -6.60 -0.75 24.98
CA ALA A 401 -5.99 -1.15 26.25
C ALA A 401 -6.53 -2.48 26.76
N ARG A 402 -5.79 -3.16 27.64
CA ARG A 402 -6.27 -4.36 28.33
C ARG A 402 -7.33 -4.02 29.38
N SER A 403 -7.11 -2.94 30.11
CA SER A 403 -8.00 -2.42 31.14
C SER A 403 -7.89 -0.90 31.20
N ASP A 404 -8.96 -0.23 31.63
CA ASP A 404 -8.87 1.18 32.00
C ASP A 404 -8.03 1.36 33.28
N GLY A 405 -7.59 2.59 33.57
CA GLY A 405 -6.87 2.87 34.81
C GLY A 405 -6.18 4.24 34.88
N GLN A 406 -5.31 4.40 35.88
CA GLN A 406 -4.61 5.67 36.17
C GLN A 406 -3.72 6.18 35.03
N TRP A 407 -3.31 5.31 34.11
CA TRP A 407 -2.56 5.71 32.91
C TRP A 407 -3.33 6.75 32.07
N ARG A 408 -4.67 6.71 32.11
CA ARG A 408 -5.58 7.64 31.42
C ARG A 408 -5.80 8.93 32.22
N THR A 409 -6.13 8.82 33.51
CA THR A 409 -6.55 9.97 34.34
C THR A 409 -5.41 10.69 35.07
N GLY A 410 -4.23 10.06 35.20
CA GLY A 410 -3.08 10.70 35.83
C GLY A 410 -2.65 11.98 35.10
N SER A 411 -2.10 12.97 35.79
CA SER A 411 -1.67 14.21 35.11
C SER A 411 -0.50 13.94 34.16
N LEU A 412 0.58 13.32 34.65
CA LEU A 412 1.84 13.04 33.91
C LEU A 412 2.29 14.24 33.05
N GLN A 413 2.20 15.45 33.62
CA GLN A 413 2.55 16.73 32.99
C GLN A 413 1.73 17.07 31.74
N ALA A 414 0.52 16.52 31.59
CA ALA A 414 -0.41 16.92 30.54
C ALA A 414 -0.85 18.38 30.70
N VAL A 415 -1.06 19.06 29.57
CA VAL A 415 -1.81 20.32 29.53
C VAL A 415 -3.28 20.07 29.90
N ALA A 416 -3.96 21.07 30.48
CA ALA A 416 -5.33 20.92 31.00
C ALA A 416 -6.29 20.29 29.98
N ASN A 417 -6.36 20.84 28.76
CA ASN A 417 -7.23 20.34 27.70
C ASN A 417 -6.98 18.85 27.35
N VAL A 418 -5.73 18.37 27.44
CA VAL A 418 -5.39 16.97 27.14
C VAL A 418 -5.81 16.05 28.27
N ARG A 419 -5.64 16.50 29.52
CA ARG A 419 -6.13 15.77 30.68
C ARG A 419 -7.65 15.60 30.60
N ASP A 420 -8.36 16.70 30.35
CA ASP A 420 -9.82 16.70 30.29
C ASP A 420 -10.30 15.79 29.12
N LEU A 421 -9.63 15.87 27.95
CA LEU A 421 -9.91 15.00 26.80
C LEU A 421 -9.73 13.50 27.12
N LEU A 422 -8.72 13.12 27.91
CA LEU A 422 -8.48 11.73 28.32
C LEU A 422 -9.45 11.29 29.41
N GLU A 423 -9.80 12.18 30.34
CA GLU A 423 -10.71 11.90 31.45
C GLU A 423 -12.16 11.71 30.96
N GLU A 424 -12.60 12.53 30.01
CA GLU A 424 -13.93 12.47 29.39
C GLU A 424 -14.05 11.43 28.27
N ALA A 425 -12.93 10.83 27.84
CA ALA A 425 -12.93 9.85 26.75
C ALA A 425 -13.84 8.64 27.08
N PRO A 426 -14.86 8.34 26.25
CA PRO A 426 -15.72 7.20 26.48
C PRO A 426 -14.93 5.88 26.47
N VAL A 427 -15.11 5.10 27.54
CA VAL A 427 -14.49 3.77 27.71
C VAL A 427 -15.50 2.71 27.30
N ILE A 428 -15.20 2.02 26.21
CA ILE A 428 -16.02 0.97 25.63
C ILE A 428 -15.36 -0.37 25.99
N PRO A 429 -16.02 -1.26 26.76
CA PRO A 429 -15.54 -2.62 26.94
C PRO A 429 -15.77 -3.43 25.66
N SER A 430 -14.74 -4.12 25.19
CA SER A 430 -14.82 -5.08 24.10
C SER A 430 -15.62 -6.30 24.57
N PRO A 431 -16.81 -6.57 24.02
CA PRO A 431 -17.58 -7.74 24.40
C PRO A 431 -16.81 -9.01 24.06
N ARG A 432 -16.99 -10.07 24.85
CA ARG A 432 -16.37 -11.38 24.58
C ARG A 432 -16.82 -11.87 23.20
N SER A 433 -15.88 -12.23 22.33
CA SER A 433 -16.21 -12.96 21.10
C SER A 433 -16.89 -14.27 21.50
N SER A 434 -18.19 -14.39 21.24
CA SER A 434 -18.89 -15.66 21.36
C SER A 434 -18.52 -16.50 20.13
N PRO A 435 -18.16 -17.79 20.29
CA PRO A 435 -18.02 -18.66 19.14
C PRO A 435 -19.36 -18.72 18.39
N PRO A 436 -19.36 -18.88 17.05
CA PRO A 436 -20.61 -19.01 16.30
C PRO A 436 -21.44 -20.13 16.92
N ALA A 437 -22.73 -19.86 17.15
CA ALA A 437 -23.65 -20.80 17.75
C ALA A 437 -23.56 -22.14 17.02
N ARG A 438 -23.14 -23.19 17.73
CA ARG A 438 -23.12 -24.55 17.19
C ARG A 438 -24.58 -24.90 16.87
N PRO A 439 -24.94 -25.26 15.63
CA PRO A 439 -26.30 -25.69 15.34
C PRO A 439 -26.65 -26.87 16.27
N PRO A 440 -27.91 -26.99 16.71
CA PRO A 440 -28.32 -28.05 17.62
C PRO A 440 -27.92 -29.40 17.02
N ARG A 441 -27.22 -30.23 17.81
CA ARG A 441 -26.86 -31.59 17.42
C ARG A 441 -28.14 -32.40 17.28
N THR A 442 -28.74 -32.39 16.10
CA THR A 442 -29.65 -33.47 15.70
C THR A 442 -28.81 -34.73 15.58
N GLY A 443 -29.17 -35.77 16.33
CA GLY A 443 -28.48 -37.06 16.34
C GLY A 443 -28.46 -37.69 14.95
N ALA A 444 -27.40 -37.44 14.20
CA ALA A 444 -27.05 -38.18 13.00
C ALA A 444 -25.52 -38.32 12.98
N THR A 445 -25.08 -39.51 12.58
CA THR A 445 -23.70 -40.03 12.50
C THR A 445 -22.64 -39.02 12.04
N PRO A 446 -21.39 -39.14 12.50
CA PRO A 446 -20.33 -38.20 12.16
C PRO A 446 -20.00 -38.29 10.66
N SER A 447 -20.46 -37.31 9.88
CA SER A 447 -19.98 -37.08 8.53
C SER A 447 -18.55 -36.55 8.60
N THR A 448 -17.62 -37.31 8.03
CA THR A 448 -16.18 -37.00 7.89
C THR A 448 -15.95 -35.90 6.85
N ALA A 449 -16.53 -34.71 7.04
CA ALA A 449 -16.23 -33.53 6.25
C ALA A 449 -15.33 -32.59 7.07
N PRO A 450 -14.11 -32.25 6.60
CA PRO A 450 -13.26 -31.31 7.31
C PRO A 450 -13.93 -29.93 7.37
N PRO A 451 -13.73 -29.15 8.46
CA PRO A 451 -14.23 -27.79 8.55
C PRO A 451 -13.68 -26.96 7.39
N MET A 452 -14.55 -26.20 6.71
CA MET A 452 -14.15 -25.32 5.60
C MET A 452 -13.09 -24.33 6.08
N THR A 453 -11.85 -24.48 5.61
CA THR A 453 -10.77 -23.53 5.84
C THR A 453 -10.91 -22.34 4.89
N SER A 454 -10.76 -21.13 5.42
CA SER A 454 -10.72 -19.90 4.62
C SER A 454 -9.68 -20.03 3.48
N PRO A 455 -9.94 -19.52 2.26
CA PRO A 455 -8.95 -19.47 1.18
C PRO A 455 -7.61 -18.84 1.62
N SER A 456 -7.66 -17.85 2.51
CA SER A 456 -6.47 -17.23 3.11
C SER A 456 -5.69 -18.19 4.02
N CYS A 457 -6.37 -19.01 4.83
CA CYS A 457 -5.74 -20.09 5.59
C CYS A 457 -5.09 -21.11 4.65
N CYS A 458 -5.77 -21.52 3.58
CA CYS A 458 -5.24 -22.50 2.61
C CYS A 458 -3.96 -22.00 1.90
N ARG A 459 -3.81 -20.68 1.68
CA ARG A 459 -2.58 -20.10 1.13
C ARG A 459 -1.40 -20.13 2.11
N CYS A 460 -1.63 -19.97 3.41
CA CYS A 460 -0.55 -19.89 4.41
C CYS A 460 -0.17 -21.24 5.05
N PHE A 461 -1.06 -22.23 5.02
CA PHE A 461 -0.87 -23.53 5.66
C PHE A 461 0.27 -24.42 5.13
N PRO A 462 0.61 -24.44 3.82
CA PRO A 462 1.68 -25.30 3.28
C PRO A 462 3.09 -24.97 3.80
N ILE A 463 3.25 -23.82 4.47
CA ILE A 463 4.54 -23.21 4.78
C ILE A 463 4.89 -23.37 6.28
N CYS A 464 3.96 -23.86 7.10
CA CYS A 464 4.25 -24.20 8.49
C CYS A 464 5.10 -25.48 8.54
N PRO A 465 6.32 -25.46 9.12
CA PRO A 465 7.25 -26.59 9.10
C PRO A 465 6.73 -27.85 9.84
N HIS A 466 5.60 -27.76 10.54
CA HIS A 466 5.00 -28.85 11.30
C HIS A 466 3.64 -29.36 10.77
N THR A 467 3.18 -28.90 9.60
CA THR A 467 1.88 -29.32 9.01
C THR A 467 2.01 -30.10 7.70
N SER A 468 3.23 -30.43 7.27
CA SER A 468 3.55 -31.26 6.10
C SER A 468 3.12 -32.72 6.33
N GLY A 469 1.82 -33.00 6.30
CA GLY A 469 1.33 -34.38 6.43
C GLY A 469 -0.19 -34.60 6.35
N HIS A 470 -1.02 -33.55 6.35
CA HIS A 470 -2.47 -33.73 6.26
C HIS A 470 -3.03 -33.30 4.90
N PRO A 471 -3.68 -34.21 4.13
CA PRO A 471 -4.37 -33.85 2.90
C PRO A 471 -5.69 -33.14 3.24
N TRP A 472 -5.80 -31.87 2.87
CA TRP A 472 -7.05 -31.09 2.98
C TRP A 472 -7.58 -30.82 1.57
N PRO A 473 -8.82 -31.21 1.24
CA PRO A 473 -9.35 -31.03 -0.11
C PRO A 473 -9.63 -29.55 -0.39
N THR A 474 -8.98 -28.98 -1.41
CA THR A 474 -9.35 -27.71 -2.05
C THR A 474 -10.31 -28.01 -3.20
N ARG A 475 -11.49 -27.38 -3.23
CA ARG A 475 -12.41 -27.47 -4.37
C ARG A 475 -12.45 -26.10 -5.07
N SER A 476 -11.58 -25.92 -6.07
CA SER A 476 -11.66 -24.83 -7.03
C SER A 476 -12.37 -25.34 -8.29
N GLY A 477 -13.65 -25.03 -8.45
CA GLY A 477 -14.42 -25.29 -9.66
C GLY A 477 -15.57 -24.29 -9.78
N PRO A 478 -15.93 -23.85 -11.00
CA PRO A 478 -16.98 -22.85 -11.21
C PRO A 478 -18.37 -23.42 -10.83
N PRO A 479 -19.37 -22.56 -10.52
CA PRO A 479 -20.67 -23.01 -10.04
C PRO A 479 -21.40 -23.79 -11.14
N GLN A 480 -21.64 -25.08 -10.93
CA GLN A 480 -22.53 -25.86 -11.79
C GLN A 480 -23.98 -25.43 -11.53
N THR A 481 -24.65 -24.99 -12.59
CA THR A 481 -26.08 -24.73 -12.64
C THR A 481 -26.85 -26.02 -12.40
N CYS A 482 -27.62 -26.09 -11.31
CA CYS A 482 -28.54 -27.19 -11.06
C CYS A 482 -29.73 -27.11 -12.02
N THR A 483 -29.76 -28.01 -13.01
CA THR A 483 -30.97 -28.30 -13.80
C THR A 483 -31.70 -29.46 -13.11
N THR A 484 -32.83 -29.16 -12.48
CA THR A 484 -33.71 -30.16 -11.87
C THR A 484 -34.51 -30.86 -12.97
N THR A 485 -34.16 -32.11 -13.28
CA THR A 485 -35.04 -33.02 -14.03
C THR A 485 -35.84 -33.84 -13.01
N ALA A 486 -37.15 -33.63 -12.99
CA ALA A 486 -38.08 -34.37 -12.16
C ALA A 486 -38.44 -35.69 -12.87
N THR A 487 -38.08 -36.82 -12.26
CA THR A 487 -38.55 -38.15 -12.69
C THR A 487 -39.65 -38.61 -11.74
N THR A 488 -40.87 -38.59 -12.25
CA THR A 488 -42.07 -39.11 -11.60
C THR A 488 -42.05 -40.63 -11.66
N THR A 489 -42.12 -41.32 -10.51
CA THR A 489 -42.49 -42.74 -10.48
C THR A 489 -43.48 -42.95 -9.35
N SER A 490 -44.74 -43.06 -9.75
CA SER A 490 -45.86 -43.56 -8.97
C SER A 490 -45.74 -45.07 -8.76
N SER A 491 -46.06 -45.55 -7.57
CA SER A 491 -46.65 -46.89 -7.40
C SER A 491 -47.54 -46.92 -6.14
N PRO A 492 -48.75 -47.52 -6.22
CA PRO A 492 -49.77 -47.46 -5.18
C PRO A 492 -49.81 -48.73 -4.32
N CYS A 493 -50.41 -48.65 -3.13
CA CYS A 493 -51.08 -49.80 -2.52
C CYS A 493 -52.18 -49.35 -1.55
N ARG A 494 -53.39 -49.83 -1.88
CA ARG A 494 -54.55 -50.23 -1.07
C ARG A 494 -54.83 -49.56 0.27
#